data_AF-A0A3D0D723-F1
#
_entry.id   AF-A0A3D0D723-F1
#
_cell.length_a   1.000
_cell.length_b   1.000
_cell.length_c   1.000
_cell.angle_alpha   90.00
_cell.angle_beta   90.00
_cell.angle_gamma   90.00
#
_symmetry.space_group_name_H-M   'P 1'
#
loop_
_entity.id
_entity.type
_entity.pdbx_description
1 polymer ?
#
loop_
_entity_poly.entity_id
_entity_poly.type
_entity_poly.pdbx_seq_one_letter_code
_entity_poly.pdbx_strand_id
1 'polypeptide(L)' 'TDVLAAQLADGPPIALRFTKEGVIESLARSLVEEFDFEGRAQTACLMSADHREGVRAFREKRAPVFTGQ' A
#
# COMPACT_ATOMS: atom_id res chain seq x y z
N THR A 1 -5.62 -21.18 -1.20
CA THR A 1 -5.81 -19.86 -1.83
C THR A 1 -6.54 -18.89 -0.91
N ASP A 2 -7.51 -19.36 -0.12
CA ASP A 2 -8.33 -18.49 0.74
C ASP A 2 -7.55 -17.74 1.83
N VAL A 3 -6.53 -18.36 2.43
CA VAL A 3 -5.70 -17.72 3.48
C VAL A 3 -4.98 -16.47 2.96
N LEU A 4 -4.41 -16.54 1.76
CA LEU A 4 -3.72 -15.41 1.15
C LEU A 4 -4.70 -14.29 0.78
N ALA A 5 -5.87 -14.66 0.24
CA ALA A 5 -6.90 -13.69 -0.10
C ALA A 5 -7.40 -12.95 1.16
N ALA A 6 -7.59 -13.65 2.27
CA ALA A 6 -7.95 -13.06 3.54
C ALA A 6 -6.87 -12.08 4.05
N GLN A 7 -5.59 -12.48 4.01
CA GLN A 7 -4.48 -11.61 4.40
C GLN A 7 -4.39 -10.31 3.59
N LEU A 8 -4.67 -10.39 2.28
CA LEU A 8 -4.69 -9.21 1.41
C LEU A 8 -5.93 -8.35 1.65
N ALA A 9 -7.08 -8.97 1.94
CA ALA A 9 -8.31 -8.25 2.27
C ALA A 9 -8.20 -7.49 3.61
N ASP A 10 -7.45 -8.03 4.56
CA ASP A 10 -7.14 -7.41 5.86
C ASP A 10 -6.03 -6.33 5.76
N GLY A 11 -5.41 -6.16 4.59
CA GLY A 11 -4.34 -5.19 4.35
C GLY A 11 -4.83 -3.83 3.85
N PRO A 12 -3.95 -2.82 3.74
CA PRO A 12 -4.28 -1.47 3.28
C PRO A 12 -4.54 -1.46 1.76
N PRO A 13 -5.79 -1.25 1.28
CA PRO A 13 -6.13 -1.43 -0.14
C PRO A 13 -5.35 -0.51 -1.09
N ILE A 14 -5.15 0.76 -0.70
CA ILE A 14 -4.42 1.74 -1.53
C ILE A 14 -2.96 1.33 -1.72
N ALA A 15 -2.29 0.94 -0.62
CA ALA A 15 -0.89 0.52 -0.69
C ALA A 15 -0.73 -0.80 -1.47
N LEU A 16 -1.60 -1.78 -1.22
CA LEU A 16 -1.58 -3.05 -1.97
C LEU A 16 -1.78 -2.84 -3.47
N ARG A 17 -2.67 -1.92 -3.86
CA ARG A 17 -2.85 -1.55 -5.27
C ARG A 17 -1.56 -1.01 -5.87
N PHE A 18 -0.94 -0.01 -5.24
CA PHE A 18 0.28 0.60 -5.77
C PHE A 18 1.47 -0.35 -5.78
N THR A 19 1.62 -1.19 -4.75
CA THR A 19 2.65 -2.24 -4.72
C THR A 19 2.48 -3.20 -5.89
N LYS A 20 1.25 -3.67 -6.15
CA LYS A 20 0.97 -4.55 -7.28
C LYS A 20 1.29 -3.85 -8.61
N GLU A 21 0.87 -2.61 -8.77
CA GLU A 21 1.11 -1.82 -9.98
C GLU A 21 2.62 -1.59 -10.21
N GLY A 22 3.38 -1.17 -9.21
CA GLY A 22 4.84 -0.98 -9.34
C GLY A 22 5.57 -2.27 -9.69
N VAL A 23 5.25 -3.38 -9.04
CA VAL A 23 5.88 -4.68 -9.35
C VAL A 23 5.60 -5.11 -10.80
N ILE A 24 4.37 -4.96 -11.28
CA ILE A 24 4.00 -5.39 -12.65
C ILE A 24 4.59 -4.44 -13.70
N GLU A 25 4.45 -3.13 -13.50
CA GLU A 25 4.82 -2.12 -14.49
C GLU A 25 6.31 -1.80 -14.50
N SER A 26 7.06 -2.11 -13.43
CA SER A 26 8.53 -1.92 -13.37
C SER A 26 9.28 -2.68 -14.48
N LEU A 27 8.70 -3.74 -15.03
CA LEU A 27 9.29 -4.48 -16.15
C LEU A 27 9.24 -3.70 -17.48
N ALA A 28 8.35 -2.72 -17.58
CA ALA A 28 8.14 -1.90 -18.77
C ALA A 28 8.67 -0.46 -18.62
N ARG A 29 8.98 -0.03 -17.39
CA ARG A 29 9.48 1.32 -17.09
C ARG A 29 10.99 1.35 -16.96
N SER A 30 11.59 2.45 -17.38
CA SER A 30 12.96 2.77 -16.98
C SER A 30 13.03 3.06 -15.48
N LEU A 31 14.24 3.01 -14.93
CA LEU A 31 14.47 3.33 -13.51
C LEU A 31 13.93 4.72 -13.13
N VAL A 32 14.14 5.72 -13.98
CA VAL A 32 13.69 7.10 -13.73
C VAL A 32 12.16 7.17 -13.68
N GLU A 33 11.48 6.52 -14.64
CA GLU A 33 10.01 6.48 -14.68
C GLU A 33 9.41 5.74 -13.49
N GLU A 34 10.08 4.67 -13.02
CA GLU A 34 9.64 3.94 -11.83
C GLU A 34 9.82 4.78 -10.56
N PHE A 35 10.93 5.51 -10.41
CA PHE A 35 11.10 6.46 -9.30
C PHE A 35 10.02 7.56 -9.29
N ASP A 36 9.68 8.11 -10.45
CA ASP A 36 8.60 9.12 -10.57
C ASP A 36 7.22 8.53 -10.24
N PHE A 37 6.99 7.26 -10.56
CA PHE A 37 5.80 6.53 -10.12
C PHE A 37 5.80 6.32 -8.61
N GLU A 38 6.88 5.81 -8.03
CA GLU A 38 7.01 5.55 -6.60
C GLU A 38 6.81 6.82 -5.79
N GLY A 39 7.36 7.97 -6.21
CA GLY A 39 7.18 9.24 -5.51
C GLY A 39 5.71 9.65 -5.39
N ARG A 40 4.92 9.47 -6.47
CA ARG A 40 3.48 9.74 -6.47
C ARG A 40 2.71 8.71 -5.64
N ALA A 41 3.02 7.42 -5.80
CA ALA A 41 2.39 6.34 -5.08
C ALA A 41 2.61 6.44 -3.56
N GLN A 42 3.86 6.70 -3.13
CA GLN A 42 4.21 6.91 -1.73
C GLN A 42 3.48 8.11 -1.15
N THR A 43 3.41 9.23 -1.88
CA THR A 43 2.66 10.42 -1.44
C THR A 43 1.19 10.09 -1.20
N ALA A 44 0.55 9.39 -2.16
CA ALA A 44 -0.85 8.97 -2.01
C ALA A 44 -1.05 8.03 -0.81
N CYS A 45 -0.15 7.07 -0.59
CA CYS A 45 -0.17 6.20 0.59
C CYS A 45 -0.03 7.00 1.89
N LEU A 46 0.93 7.92 1.98
CA LEU A 46 1.17 8.72 3.19
C LEU A 46 -0.02 9.62 3.55
N MET A 47 -0.75 10.12 2.55
CA MET A 47 -1.92 10.98 2.76
C MET A 47 -3.18 10.20 3.16
N SER A 48 -3.22 8.89 2.94
CA SER A 48 -4.37 8.03 3.26
C SER A 48 -4.69 7.98 4.76
N ALA A 49 -5.97 7.79 5.08
CA ALA A 49 -6.40 7.42 6.43
C ALA A 49 -5.80 6.08 6.89
N ASP A 50 -5.61 5.14 5.97
CA ASP A 50 -5.00 3.84 6.26
C ASP A 50 -3.55 3.96 6.75
N HIS A 51 -2.77 4.89 6.22
CA HIS A 51 -1.43 5.17 6.76
C HIS A 51 -1.50 5.69 8.20
N ARG A 52 -2.39 6.65 8.47
CA ARG A 52 -2.58 7.18 9.84
C ARG A 52 -3.02 6.09 10.82
N GLU A 53 -3.92 5.22 10.39
CA GLU A 53 -4.36 4.07 11.19
C GLU A 53 -3.24 3.05 11.39
N GLY A 54 -2.48 2.70 10.35
CA GLY A 54 -1.35 1.78 10.47
C GLY A 54 -0.32 2.28 11.49
N VAL A 55 0.03 3.57 11.44
CA VAL A 55 0.94 4.20 12.42
C VAL A 55 0.32 4.19 13.83
N ARG A 56 -0.96 4.52 13.97
CA ARG A 56 -1.67 4.53 15.26
C ARG A 56 -1.73 3.13 15.87
N ALA A 57 -2.19 2.13 15.11
CA ALA A 57 -2.31 0.75 15.54
C ALA A 57 -0.96 0.15 15.93
N PHE A 58 0.11 0.47 15.19
CA PHE A 58 1.47 0.08 15.53
C PHE A 58 1.91 0.64 16.89
N ARG A 59 1.67 1.94 17.12
CA ARG A 59 1.98 2.59 18.42
C ARG A 59 1.16 2.01 19.58
N GLU A 60 -0.10 1.67 19.32
CA GLU A 60 -1.04 1.11 20.29
C GLU A 60 -0.89 -0.41 20.47
N LYS A 61 -0.01 -1.07 19.70
CA LYS A 61 0.22 -2.54 19.71
C LYS A 61 -1.07 -3.36 19.49
N ARG A 62 -1.94 -2.89 18.60
CA ARG A 62 -3.16 -3.60 18.18
C ARG A 62 -3.16 -3.84 16.67
N ALA A 63 -4.07 -4.69 16.21
CA ALA A 63 -4.30 -4.87 14.78
C ALA A 63 -4.87 -3.57 14.16
N PRO A 64 -4.39 -3.16 12.98
CA PRO A 64 -4.98 -2.05 12.23
C PRO A 64 -6.30 -2.47 11.56
N VAL A 65 -7.18 -1.51 11.33
CA VAL A 65 -8.40 -1.69 10.53
C VAL A 65 -8.35 -0.78 9.32
N PHE A 66 -8.03 -1.34 8.16
CA PHE A 66 -7.92 -0.58 6.91
C PHE A 66 -9.27 -0.47 6.19
N THR A 67 -9.48 0.67 5.54
CA THR A 67 -10.76 1.06 4.91
C THR A 67 -10.60 1.50 3.46
N GLY A 68 -9.37 1.67 2.97
CA GLY A 68 -9.10 2.14 1.60
C GLY A 68 -9.33 3.65 1.42
N GLN A 69 -9.19 4.42 2.50
CA GLN A 69 -9.32 5.88 2.53
C GLN A 69 -8.03 6.54 2.98
#